data_AF-A0A971MXP0-F1
#
_entry.id   AF-A0A971MXP0-F1
#
_cell.length_a   1.000
_cell.length_b   1.000
_cell.length_c   1.000
_cell.angle_alpha   90.00
_cell.angle_beta   90.00
_cell.angle_gamma   90.00
#
_symmetry.space_group_name_H-M   'P 1'
#
loop_
_entity.id
_entity.type
_entity.pdbx_description
1 polymer ?
#
loop_
_entity_poly.entity_id
_entity_poly.type
_entity_poly.pdbx_seq_one_letter_code
_entity_poly.pdbx_strand_id
1 'polypeptide(L)'
;MAGYQDGRFTPVDDTETADLEANRFAGIDKSNRRAAIYSQLIYFFSALAYVTYFPINSGIDAVESIEPGQSAHALRKAVAPVTKIRHFFGALIPRWAAHLLLIVLLFGFTRLLKIDYGTDYLRIILLLLFGTSSAVFTGTALGALLPAGQGVKTALSISVPLIFALASGMMASPLHSIIMKHVPWLHNWNPLGMITNGLYALYAGDDLTRYNQQLLGLGIFILLCLALTLIGIRRTRYESI
;
A
#
# COMPACT_ATOMS: atom_id res chain seq x y z
N MET A 1 -2.49 -22.66 25.16
CA MET A 1 -2.45 -23.17 23.77
C MET A 1 -2.55 -21.98 22.85
N ALA A 2 -1.53 -21.75 22.03
CA ALA A 2 -1.60 -20.76 20.96
C ALA A 2 -2.28 -21.36 19.74
N GLY A 3 -3.13 -20.59 19.06
CA GLY A 3 -3.85 -21.06 17.87
C GLY A 3 -5.07 -20.23 17.52
N TYR A 4 -5.70 -20.54 16.39
CA TYR A 4 -6.95 -19.91 15.97
C TYR A 4 -8.14 -20.73 16.48
N GLN A 5 -8.94 -20.19 17.40
CA GLN A 5 -10.14 -20.84 17.95
C GLN A 5 -11.31 -19.85 17.96
N ASP A 6 -12.49 -20.29 17.56
CA ASP A 6 -13.73 -19.49 17.56
C ASP A 6 -13.64 -18.13 16.85
N GLY A 7 -12.89 -18.06 15.74
CA GLY A 7 -12.72 -16.82 14.97
C GLY A 7 -11.79 -15.79 15.65
N ARG A 8 -11.12 -16.18 16.74
CA ARG A 8 -10.16 -15.36 17.48
C ARG A 8 -8.82 -16.10 17.55
N PHE A 9 -7.74 -15.34 17.38
CA PHE A 9 -6.40 -15.89 17.52
C PHE A 9 -5.94 -15.78 18.99
N THR A 10 -5.49 -16.87 19.59
CA THR A 10 -4.88 -16.91 20.93
C THR A 10 -3.34 -17.00 20.79
N PRO A 11 -2.57 -16.06 21.36
CA PRO A 11 -1.10 -16.06 21.24
C PRO A 11 -0.39 -17.03 22.18
N VAL A 12 0.91 -17.16 21.94
CA VAL A 12 1.91 -17.61 22.93
C VAL A 12 2.26 -16.42 23.81
N ASP A 13 2.34 -16.63 25.12
CA ASP A 13 2.78 -15.62 26.10
C ASP A 13 4.32 -15.65 26.17
N ASP A 14 4.99 -14.84 25.34
CA ASP A 14 6.45 -14.77 25.23
C ASP A 14 6.95 -13.32 25.33
N THR A 15 8.10 -13.13 26.00
CA THR A 15 8.70 -11.80 26.27
C THR A 15 9.05 -11.00 25.01
N GLU A 16 9.23 -11.68 23.87
CA GLU A 16 9.56 -11.07 22.58
C GLU A 16 8.39 -10.26 22.00
N THR A 17 7.15 -10.66 22.28
CA THR A 17 5.94 -9.96 21.80
C THR A 17 5.65 -8.68 22.58
N ALA A 18 6.03 -8.63 23.86
CA ALA A 18 5.98 -7.42 24.67
C ALA A 18 6.95 -6.32 24.16
N ASP A 19 8.15 -6.70 23.73
CA ASP A 19 9.15 -5.78 23.17
C ASP A 19 8.76 -5.28 21.77
N LEU A 20 8.14 -6.14 20.95
CA LEU A 20 7.51 -5.79 19.66
C LEU A 20 6.42 -4.71 19.83
N GLU A 21 5.55 -4.85 20.84
CA GLU A 21 4.51 -3.87 21.15
C GLU A 21 5.07 -2.58 21.78
N ALA A 22 6.17 -2.65 22.54
CA ALA A 22 6.78 -1.49 23.18
C ALA A 22 7.43 -0.52 22.19
N ASN A 23 8.18 -1.04 21.22
CA ASN A 23 8.91 -0.22 20.25
C ASN A 23 8.00 0.43 19.20
N ARG A 24 6.93 -0.28 18.80
CA ARG A 24 6.00 0.19 17.76
C ARG A 24 5.07 1.32 18.22
N PHE A 25 4.84 1.42 19.53
CA PHE A 25 3.91 2.36 20.13
C PHE A 25 4.58 3.29 21.14
N ALA A 26 5.88 3.57 20.97
CA ALA A 26 6.61 4.54 21.77
C ALA A 26 5.88 5.90 21.72
N GLY A 27 5.48 6.42 22.89
CA GLY A 27 4.73 7.68 23.02
C GLY A 27 3.19 7.57 22.97
N ILE A 28 2.63 6.35 23.01
CA ILE A 28 1.18 6.13 22.96
C ILE A 28 0.67 5.63 24.32
N ASP A 29 -0.37 6.28 24.86
CA ASP A 29 -1.05 5.81 26.07
C ASP A 29 -1.60 4.38 25.88
N LYS A 30 -1.30 3.52 26.86
CA LYS A 30 -1.64 2.09 26.88
C LYS A 30 -2.79 1.80 27.85
N SER A 31 -3.21 2.78 28.65
CA SER A 31 -4.07 2.62 29.83
C SER A 31 -5.47 2.05 29.55
N ASN A 32 -6.05 2.29 28.37
CA ASN A 32 -7.43 1.93 28.04
C ASN A 32 -7.59 0.91 26.90
N ARG A 33 -6.51 0.23 26.48
CA ARG A 33 -6.59 -0.74 25.38
C ARG A 33 -7.21 -2.05 25.87
N ARG A 34 -8.06 -2.67 25.06
CA ARG A 34 -8.35 -4.11 25.23
C ARG A 34 -7.00 -4.85 25.23
N ALA A 35 -6.76 -5.66 26.26
CA ALA A 35 -5.48 -6.30 26.60
C ALA A 35 -4.97 -7.35 25.59
N ALA A 36 -5.20 -7.14 24.30
CA ALA A 36 -5.02 -8.12 23.24
C ALA A 36 -4.73 -7.44 21.89
N ILE A 37 -3.76 -6.52 21.82
CA ILE A 37 -3.19 -6.12 20.52
C ILE A 37 -2.08 -7.09 20.18
N TYR A 38 -2.44 -8.35 19.99
CA TYR A 38 -1.49 -9.44 19.84
C TYR A 38 -0.53 -9.24 18.65
N SER A 39 0.73 -9.60 18.85
CA SER A 39 1.80 -9.60 17.85
C SER A 39 1.48 -10.37 16.56
N GLN A 40 0.52 -11.31 16.56
CA GLN A 40 0.06 -11.97 15.33
C GLN A 40 -0.97 -11.15 14.55
N LEU A 41 -1.82 -10.39 15.23
CA LEU A 41 -2.75 -9.48 14.57
C LEU A 41 -1.98 -8.36 13.85
N ILE A 42 -0.95 -7.87 14.52
CA ILE A 42 0.43 -7.84 14.00
C ILE A 42 0.68 -8.06 12.48
N TYR A 43 1.18 -9.26 12.25
CA TYR A 43 1.54 -9.77 10.95
C TYR A 43 0.32 -9.90 10.02
N PHE A 44 -0.88 -10.14 10.57
CA PHE A 44 -2.10 -10.25 9.77
C PHE A 44 -2.48 -8.94 9.05
N PHE A 45 -2.59 -7.81 9.76
CA PHE A 45 -2.89 -6.52 9.13
C PHE A 45 -1.75 -6.03 8.23
N SER A 46 -0.52 -6.43 8.54
CA SER A 46 0.63 -6.18 7.70
C SER A 46 0.56 -6.95 6.37
N ALA A 47 0.19 -8.23 6.43
CA ALA A 47 -0.02 -9.05 5.23
C ALA A 47 -1.19 -8.52 4.40
N LEU A 48 -2.29 -8.12 5.03
CA LEU A 48 -3.42 -7.52 4.32
C LEU A 48 -3.05 -6.20 3.64
N ALA A 49 -2.29 -5.34 4.32
CA ALA A 49 -1.76 -4.12 3.72
C ALA A 49 -0.85 -4.44 2.52
N TYR A 50 0.01 -5.46 2.62
CA TYR A 50 0.83 -5.91 1.51
C TYR A 50 -0.01 -6.38 0.31
N VAL A 51 -1.09 -7.14 0.55
CA VAL A 51 -2.01 -7.57 -0.51
C VAL A 51 -2.65 -6.37 -1.21
N THR A 52 -3.03 -5.33 -0.48
CA THR A 52 -3.55 -4.10 -1.09
C THR A 52 -2.50 -3.41 -1.96
N TYR A 53 -1.22 -3.64 -1.71
CA TYR A 53 -0.12 -3.00 -2.41
C TYR A 53 0.44 -3.79 -3.60
N PHE A 54 -0.01 -5.03 -3.77
CA PHE A 54 0.33 -5.89 -4.89
C PHE A 54 0.04 -5.31 -6.30
N PRO A 55 -1.01 -4.49 -6.56
CA PRO A 55 -1.32 -4.01 -7.91
C PRO A 55 -0.43 -2.85 -8.39
N ILE A 56 0.72 -2.63 -7.76
CA ILE A 56 1.74 -1.69 -8.23
C ILE A 56 2.16 -1.94 -9.68
N ASN A 57 2.28 -3.21 -10.10
CA ASN A 57 2.64 -3.55 -11.48
C ASN A 57 1.60 -3.04 -12.49
N SER A 58 0.31 -3.06 -12.13
CA SER A 58 -0.77 -2.60 -13.00
C SER A 58 -0.65 -1.10 -13.34
N GLY A 59 -0.12 -0.30 -12.40
CA GLY A 59 0.18 1.10 -12.62
C GLY A 59 1.37 1.32 -13.57
N ILE A 60 2.42 0.49 -13.44
CA ILE A 60 3.57 0.50 -14.35
C ILE A 60 3.11 0.15 -15.77
N ASP A 61 2.38 -0.96 -15.91
CA ASP A 61 1.87 -1.45 -17.19
C ASP A 61 0.93 -0.42 -17.85
N ALA A 62 0.20 0.38 -17.06
CA ALA A 62 -0.65 1.45 -17.58
C ALA A 62 0.17 2.51 -18.32
N VAL A 63 1.33 2.91 -17.77
CA VAL A 63 2.25 3.86 -18.39
C VAL A 63 2.99 3.24 -19.58
N GLU A 64 3.47 2.00 -19.45
CA GLU A 64 4.14 1.31 -20.56
C GLU A 64 3.22 1.13 -21.76
N SER A 65 1.92 0.91 -21.54
CA SER A 65 0.94 0.75 -22.61
C SER A 65 0.72 2.00 -23.47
N ILE A 66 1.28 3.14 -23.07
CA ILE A 66 1.20 4.43 -23.79
C ILE A 66 2.57 4.97 -24.21
N GLU A 67 3.67 4.32 -23.82
CA GLU A 67 5.05 4.70 -24.19
C GLU A 67 5.53 3.95 -25.45
N PRO A 68 5.77 4.63 -26.59
CA PRO A 68 6.13 4.03 -27.87
C PRO A 68 7.37 3.15 -27.87
N GLY A 69 8.33 3.42 -26.99
CA GLY A 69 9.55 2.62 -26.87
C GLY A 69 9.33 1.25 -26.23
N GLN A 70 8.16 0.98 -25.65
CA GLN A 70 7.89 -0.25 -24.90
C GLN A 70 7.23 -1.35 -25.73
N SER A 71 6.38 -1.00 -26.71
CA SER A 71 5.72 -2.01 -27.57
C SER A 71 5.15 -1.43 -28.86
N ALA A 72 4.96 -2.29 -29.87
CA ALA A 72 4.29 -1.93 -31.13
C ALA A 72 2.85 -1.41 -30.91
N HIS A 73 2.16 -1.89 -29.87
CA HIS A 73 0.83 -1.39 -29.50
C HIS A 73 0.87 0.04 -28.94
N ALA A 74 1.87 0.34 -28.10
CA ALA A 74 2.06 1.68 -27.56
C ALA A 74 2.49 2.68 -28.64
N LEU A 75 3.30 2.25 -29.62
CA LEU A 75 3.66 3.06 -30.79
C LEU A 75 2.43 3.46 -31.60
N ARG A 76 1.55 2.51 -31.91
CA ARG A 76 0.30 2.79 -32.65
C ARG A 76 -0.60 3.79 -31.90
N LYS A 77 -0.70 3.66 -30.57
CA LYS A 77 -1.46 4.61 -29.75
C LYS A 77 -0.86 6.01 -29.79
N ALA A 78 0.46 6.15 -29.82
CA ALA A 78 1.09 7.47 -29.84
C ALA A 78 0.94 8.23 -31.16
N VAL A 79 0.68 7.54 -32.28
CA VAL A 79 0.39 8.16 -33.58
C VAL A 79 -1.07 8.62 -33.69
N ALA A 80 -1.95 8.17 -32.78
CA ALA A 80 -3.34 8.60 -32.77
C ALA A 80 -3.48 10.11 -32.43
N PRO A 81 -4.47 10.82 -32.98
CA PRO A 81 -4.70 12.25 -32.74
C PRO A 81 -5.35 12.50 -31.35
N VAL A 82 -4.79 11.91 -30.30
CA VAL A 82 -5.29 11.97 -28.92
C VAL A 82 -4.13 12.34 -27.99
N THR A 83 -4.41 13.18 -26.99
CA THR A 83 -3.38 13.62 -26.05
C THR A 83 -2.86 12.46 -25.19
N LYS A 84 -1.57 12.47 -24.85
CA LYS A 84 -0.94 11.46 -23.97
C LYS A 84 -1.70 11.23 -22.67
N ILE A 85 -2.24 12.31 -22.09
CA ILE A 85 -3.02 12.26 -20.84
C ILE A 85 -4.34 11.49 -21.04
N ARG A 86 -5.02 11.65 -22.18
CA ARG A 86 -6.22 10.86 -22.49
C ARG A 86 -5.90 9.38 -22.65
N HIS A 87 -4.80 9.05 -23.32
CA HIS A 87 -4.34 7.66 -23.42
C HIS A 87 -4.00 7.07 -22.05
N PHE A 88 -3.33 7.85 -21.20
CA PHE A 88 -3.01 7.45 -19.82
C PHE A 88 -4.26 7.12 -19.03
N PHE A 89 -5.23 8.04 -18.92
CA PHE A 89 -6.45 7.79 -18.16
C PHE A 89 -7.31 6.68 -18.77
N GLY A 90 -7.33 6.56 -20.11
CA GLY A 90 -7.99 5.45 -20.79
C GLY A 90 -7.39 4.07 -20.48
N ALA A 91 -6.08 4.00 -20.22
CA ALA A 91 -5.42 2.78 -19.78
C ALA A 91 -5.54 2.55 -18.26
N LEU A 92 -5.48 3.62 -17.46
CA LEU A 92 -5.47 3.57 -16.00
C LEU A 92 -6.84 3.22 -15.40
N ILE A 93 -7.91 3.91 -15.82
CA ILE A 93 -9.22 3.83 -15.16
C ILE A 93 -9.77 2.39 -15.13
N PRO A 94 -9.77 1.61 -16.24
CA PRO A 94 -10.28 0.24 -16.21
C PRO A 94 -9.48 -0.68 -15.28
N ARG A 95 -8.14 -0.54 -15.30
CA ARG A 95 -7.23 -1.32 -14.46
C ARG A 95 -7.39 -0.99 -12.99
N TRP A 96 -7.47 0.30 -12.67
CA TRP A 96 -7.67 0.78 -11.31
C TRP A 96 -9.03 0.30 -10.77
N ALA A 97 -10.11 0.45 -11.54
CA ALA A 97 -11.43 -0.04 -11.16
C ALA A 97 -11.46 -1.56 -10.91
N ALA A 98 -10.76 -2.36 -11.73
CA ALA A 98 -10.64 -3.80 -11.53
C ALA A 98 -9.96 -4.16 -10.20
N HIS A 99 -8.89 -3.44 -9.81
CA HIS A 99 -8.23 -3.68 -8.53
C HIS A 99 -9.06 -3.20 -7.33
N LEU A 100 -9.79 -2.09 -7.47
CA LEU A 100 -10.73 -1.64 -6.44
C LEU A 100 -11.87 -2.66 -6.24
N LEU A 101 -12.37 -3.25 -7.33
CA LEU A 101 -13.33 -4.33 -7.24
C LEU A 101 -12.72 -5.55 -6.53
N LEU A 102 -11.51 -5.96 -6.91
CA LEU A 102 -10.83 -7.12 -6.32
C LEU A 102 -10.62 -6.96 -4.81
N ILE A 103 -10.27 -5.76 -4.32
CA ILE A 103 -10.10 -5.55 -2.88
C ILE A 103 -11.43 -5.59 -2.11
N VAL A 104 -12.53 -5.15 -2.73
CA VAL A 104 -13.88 -5.30 -2.16
C VAL A 104 -14.26 -6.78 -2.08
N LEU A 105 -13.98 -7.57 -3.13
CA LEU A 105 -14.21 -9.02 -3.12
C LEU A 105 -13.35 -9.72 -2.06
N LEU A 106 -12.07 -9.36 -1.96
CA LEU A 106 -11.16 -9.89 -0.94
C LEU A 106 -11.71 -9.62 0.45
N PHE A 107 -12.16 -8.39 0.72
CA PHE A 107 -12.78 -8.05 1.99
C PHE A 107 -14.03 -8.91 2.24
N GLY A 108 -14.92 -9.06 1.25
CA GLY A 108 -16.05 -10.00 1.33
C GLY A 108 -15.65 -11.45 1.64
N PHE A 109 -14.58 -11.94 1.02
CA PHE A 109 -14.04 -13.28 1.28
C PHE A 109 -13.53 -13.44 2.72
N THR A 110 -12.81 -12.45 3.24
CA THR A 110 -12.33 -12.48 4.63
C THR A 110 -13.47 -12.47 5.67
N ARG A 111 -14.64 -11.93 5.30
CA ARG A 111 -15.86 -12.00 6.11
C ARG A 111 -16.48 -13.39 6.14
N LEU A 112 -16.44 -14.13 5.01
CA LEU A 112 -16.88 -15.53 4.96
C LEU A 112 -16.03 -16.42 5.88
N LEU A 113 -14.73 -16.10 6.00
CA LEU A 113 -13.80 -16.75 6.94
C LEU A 113 -14.00 -16.34 8.40
N LYS A 114 -14.97 -15.47 8.69
CA LYS A 114 -15.28 -14.95 10.03
C LYS A 114 -14.08 -14.30 10.73
N ILE A 115 -13.22 -13.63 9.97
CA ILE A 115 -12.10 -12.87 10.54
C ILE A 115 -12.65 -11.62 11.25
N ASP A 116 -12.24 -11.43 12.50
CA ASP A 116 -12.60 -10.27 13.31
C ASP A 116 -11.72 -9.06 12.95
N TYR A 117 -12.30 -8.11 12.21
CA TYR A 117 -11.67 -6.82 11.89
C TYR A 117 -12.15 -5.68 12.80
N GLY A 118 -13.02 -5.96 13.78
CA GLY A 118 -13.80 -4.95 14.48
C GLY A 118 -15.14 -4.65 13.79
N THR A 119 -15.81 -3.58 14.21
CA THR A 119 -17.20 -3.26 13.83
C THR A 119 -17.32 -2.24 12.70
N ASP A 120 -16.29 -1.43 12.45
CA ASP A 120 -16.32 -0.29 11.51
C ASP A 120 -15.96 -0.70 10.07
N TYR A 121 -16.79 -1.56 9.47
CA TYR A 121 -16.54 -2.12 8.13
C TYR A 121 -16.34 -1.06 7.03
N LEU A 122 -17.09 0.05 7.10
CA LEU A 122 -16.98 1.13 6.11
C LEU A 122 -15.59 1.79 6.12
N ARG A 123 -15.00 2.00 7.30
CA ARG A 123 -13.68 2.62 7.42
C ARG A 123 -12.56 1.68 7.02
N ILE A 124 -12.74 0.38 7.30
CA ILE A 124 -11.82 -0.67 6.88
C ILE A 124 -11.77 -0.71 5.35
N ILE A 125 -12.91 -0.87 4.69
CA ILE A 125 -12.94 -0.97 3.22
C ILE A 125 -12.43 0.31 2.55
N LEU A 126 -12.75 1.48 3.10
CA LEU A 126 -12.25 2.76 2.60
C LEU A 126 -10.71 2.82 2.68
N LEU A 127 -10.13 2.38 3.80
CA LEU A 127 -8.67 2.34 3.95
C LEU A 127 -8.01 1.37 2.97
N LEU A 128 -8.60 0.19 2.75
CA LEU A 128 -8.11 -0.80 1.77
C LEU A 128 -8.21 -0.29 0.33
N LEU A 129 -9.24 0.50 0.01
CA LEU A 129 -9.38 1.16 -1.30
C LEU A 129 -8.31 2.24 -1.51
N PHE A 130 -8.04 3.06 -0.48
CA PHE A 130 -6.94 4.03 -0.52
C PHE A 130 -5.58 3.34 -0.60
N GLY A 131 -5.37 2.24 0.12
CA GLY A 131 -4.17 1.42 0.03
C GLY A 131 -3.93 0.89 -1.39
N THR A 132 -4.94 0.27 -1.97
CA THR A 132 -4.93 -0.22 -3.36
C THR A 132 -4.67 0.90 -4.37
N SER A 133 -5.29 2.07 -4.16
CA SER A 133 -5.06 3.23 -5.02
C SER A 133 -3.61 3.72 -4.91
N SER A 134 -3.08 3.86 -3.70
CA SER A 134 -1.69 4.28 -3.47
C SER A 134 -0.69 3.37 -4.19
N ALA A 135 -0.95 2.07 -4.25
CA ALA A 135 -0.12 1.10 -4.94
C ALA A 135 -0.11 1.32 -6.46
N VAL A 136 -1.31 1.41 -7.06
CA VAL A 136 -1.46 1.67 -8.50
C VAL A 136 -0.79 3.00 -8.87
N PHE A 137 -1.02 4.08 -8.11
CA PHE A 137 -0.41 5.37 -8.40
C PHE A 137 1.11 5.37 -8.21
N THR A 138 1.64 4.65 -7.21
CA THR A 138 3.09 4.43 -7.08
C THR A 138 3.65 3.77 -8.33
N GLY A 139 2.96 2.73 -8.82
CA GLY A 139 3.34 2.05 -10.06
C GLY A 139 3.36 2.99 -11.26
N THR A 140 2.34 3.86 -11.39
CA THR A 140 2.34 4.86 -12.47
C THR A 140 3.50 5.84 -12.35
N ALA A 141 3.86 6.25 -11.13
CA ALA A 141 4.98 7.18 -10.92
C ALA A 141 6.31 6.53 -11.26
N LEU A 142 6.53 5.27 -10.84
CA LEU A 142 7.71 4.50 -11.21
C LEU A 142 7.80 4.30 -12.72
N GLY A 143 6.69 3.92 -13.36
CA GLY A 143 6.62 3.71 -14.80
C GLY A 143 6.93 4.96 -15.62
N ALA A 144 6.49 6.14 -15.15
CA ALA A 144 6.64 7.41 -15.85
C ALA A 144 7.98 8.14 -15.58
N LEU A 145 8.61 7.90 -14.44
CA LEU A 145 9.87 8.57 -14.06
C LEU A 145 11.12 7.76 -14.43
N LEU A 146 10.99 6.44 -14.59
CA LEU A 146 12.13 5.55 -14.84
C LEU A 146 12.12 5.07 -16.29
N PRO A 147 13.00 5.62 -17.16
CA PRO A 147 13.20 5.13 -18.52
C PRO A 147 14.04 3.84 -18.48
N ALA A 148 13.45 2.77 -17.94
CA ALA A 148 14.08 1.47 -17.84
C ALA A 148 13.28 0.43 -18.64
N GLY A 149 13.94 -0.67 -19.02
CA GLY A 149 13.29 -1.79 -19.68
C GLY A 149 12.36 -2.57 -18.75
N GLN A 150 11.46 -3.37 -19.33
CA GLN A 150 10.44 -4.13 -18.62
C GLN A 150 10.98 -4.90 -17.41
N GLY A 151 12.11 -5.61 -17.58
CA GLY A 151 12.69 -6.44 -16.51
C GLY A 151 13.06 -5.64 -15.26
N VAL A 152 13.58 -4.42 -15.42
CA VAL A 152 13.92 -3.54 -14.28
C VAL A 152 12.65 -3.02 -13.62
N LYS A 153 11.63 -2.64 -14.41
CA LYS A 153 10.36 -2.17 -13.88
C LYS A 153 9.61 -3.28 -13.11
N THR A 154 9.66 -4.52 -13.59
CA THR A 154 9.15 -5.69 -12.85
C THR A 154 9.95 -5.96 -11.57
N ALA A 155 11.28 -5.86 -11.60
CA ALA A 155 12.08 -6.01 -10.38
C ALA A 155 11.75 -4.93 -9.33
N LEU A 156 11.51 -3.69 -9.76
CA LEU A 156 11.09 -2.59 -8.90
C LEU A 156 9.67 -2.77 -8.35
N SER A 157 8.76 -3.31 -9.16
CA SER A 157 7.38 -3.59 -8.72
C SER A 157 7.33 -4.58 -7.57
N ILE A 158 8.34 -5.46 -7.45
CA ILE A 158 8.50 -6.39 -6.31
C ILE A 158 9.32 -5.75 -5.19
N SER A 159 10.43 -5.10 -5.50
CA SER A 159 11.39 -4.61 -4.50
C SER A 159 10.85 -3.43 -3.70
N VAL A 160 10.11 -2.50 -4.33
CA VAL A 160 9.57 -1.30 -3.65
C VAL A 160 8.58 -1.66 -2.55
N PRO A 161 7.55 -2.51 -2.78
CA PRO A 161 6.67 -2.98 -1.72
C PRO A 161 7.41 -3.69 -0.58
N LEU A 162 8.46 -4.47 -0.89
CA LEU A 162 9.26 -5.17 0.12
C LEU A 162 10.05 -4.19 0.99
N ILE A 163 10.65 -3.15 0.41
CA ILE A 163 11.34 -2.10 1.17
C ILE A 163 10.35 -1.35 2.07
N PHE A 164 9.15 -1.04 1.56
CA PHE A 164 8.08 -0.45 2.36
C PHE A 164 7.60 -1.38 3.48
N ALA A 165 7.49 -2.69 3.24
CA ALA A 165 7.17 -3.66 4.28
C ALA A 165 8.25 -3.74 5.36
N LEU A 166 9.52 -3.73 4.96
CA LEU A 166 10.66 -3.71 5.85
C LEU A 166 10.69 -2.44 6.71
N ALA A 167 10.54 -1.27 6.09
CA ALA A 167 10.56 0.04 6.75
C ALA A 167 9.37 0.28 7.70
N SER A 168 8.28 -0.45 7.51
CA SER A 168 7.15 -0.44 8.44
C SER A 168 7.44 -1.22 9.73
N GLY A 169 8.51 -2.04 9.76
CA GLY A 169 8.81 -2.93 10.89
C GLY A 169 7.94 -4.18 10.94
N MET A 170 7.27 -4.50 9.84
CA MET A 170 6.29 -5.58 9.76
C MET A 170 6.91 -6.96 9.54
N MET A 171 8.22 -7.01 9.22
CA MET A 171 8.96 -8.25 8.98
C MET A 171 9.93 -8.61 10.11
N ALA A 172 10.44 -7.63 10.89
CA ALA A 172 11.31 -7.86 12.04
C ALA A 172 11.39 -6.61 12.98
N SER A 173 11.22 -6.82 14.30
CA SER A 173 11.30 -5.76 15.35
C SER A 173 12.62 -4.97 15.39
N PRO A 174 13.80 -5.62 15.32
CA PRO A 174 15.07 -4.92 15.47
C PRO A 174 15.35 -3.96 14.30
N LEU A 175 14.90 -4.33 13.10
CA LEU A 175 15.05 -3.53 11.88
C LEU A 175 14.22 -2.24 11.94
N HIS A 176 13.03 -2.28 12.54
CA HIS A 176 12.22 -1.08 12.76
C HIS A 176 12.97 -0.04 13.58
N SER A 177 13.59 -0.45 14.68
CA SER A 177 14.35 0.44 15.57
C SER A 177 15.56 1.06 14.88
N ILE A 178 16.24 0.31 14.01
CA ILE A 178 17.36 0.82 13.21
C ILE A 178 16.87 1.84 12.17
N ILE A 179 15.77 1.56 11.48
CA ILE A 179 15.21 2.45 10.45
C ILE A 179 14.67 3.74 11.07
N MET A 180 13.98 3.66 12.22
CA MET A 180 13.53 4.85 12.95
C MET A 180 14.69 5.74 13.40
N LYS A 181 15.84 5.13 13.74
CA LYS A 181 17.04 5.86 14.17
C LYS A 181 17.80 6.52 13.00
N HIS A 182 17.80 5.93 11.81
CA HIS A 182 18.63 6.40 10.69
C HIS A 182 17.86 7.02 9.53
N VAL A 183 16.59 6.64 9.32
CA VAL A 183 15.76 7.07 8.18
C VAL A 183 14.31 7.35 8.61
N PRO A 184 14.07 8.27 9.56
CA PRO A 184 12.73 8.52 10.12
C PRO A 184 11.74 9.06 9.07
N TRP A 185 12.22 9.75 8.03
CA TRP A 185 11.38 10.26 6.94
C TRP A 185 10.74 9.13 6.13
N LEU A 186 11.46 8.00 5.93
CA LEU A 186 10.95 6.87 5.16
C LEU A 186 9.81 6.18 5.89
N HIS A 187 9.91 6.07 7.22
CA HIS A 187 8.84 5.50 8.04
C HIS A 187 7.56 6.34 7.96
N ASN A 188 7.67 7.66 8.06
CA ASN A 188 6.52 8.56 8.05
C ASN A 188 5.81 8.66 6.69
N TRP A 189 6.53 8.50 5.58
CA TRP A 189 5.98 8.56 4.22
C TRP A 189 5.66 7.19 3.63
N ASN A 190 5.78 6.12 4.41
CA ASN A 190 5.55 4.76 3.95
C ASN A 190 4.04 4.49 3.79
N PRO A 191 3.51 4.35 2.55
CA PRO A 191 2.08 4.10 2.35
C PRO A 191 1.66 2.75 2.93
N LEU A 192 2.54 1.75 2.92
CA LEU A 192 2.26 0.43 3.48
C LEU A 192 2.13 0.49 5.01
N GLY A 193 3.01 1.26 5.65
CA GLY A 193 2.93 1.54 7.09
C GLY A 193 1.67 2.29 7.46
N MET A 194 1.22 3.25 6.65
CA MET A 194 -0.03 3.98 6.87
C MET A 194 -1.26 3.06 6.83
N ILE A 195 -1.35 2.15 5.86
CA ILE A 195 -2.46 1.19 5.74
C ILE A 195 -2.50 0.30 6.97
N THR A 196 -1.36 -0.28 7.34
CA THR A 196 -1.28 -1.16 8.49
C THR A 196 -1.62 -0.42 9.79
N ASN A 197 -1.03 0.75 10.04
CA ASN A 197 -1.31 1.56 11.22
C ASN A 197 -2.77 2.03 11.28
N GLY A 198 -3.41 2.29 10.12
CA GLY A 198 -4.83 2.60 10.03
C GLY A 198 -5.72 1.42 10.40
N LEU A 199 -5.39 0.20 9.95
CA LEU A 199 -6.09 -1.02 10.36
C LEU A 199 -5.97 -1.26 11.86
N TYR A 200 -4.79 -1.02 12.46
CA TYR A 200 -4.63 -1.05 13.91
C TYR A 200 -5.46 -0.02 14.63
N ALA A 201 -5.48 1.22 14.13
CA ALA A 201 -6.23 2.29 14.78
C ALA A 201 -7.73 1.93 14.84
N LEU A 202 -8.26 1.32 13.79
CA LEU A 202 -9.66 0.86 13.76
C LEU A 202 -9.90 -0.35 14.68
N TYR A 203 -8.95 -1.26 14.79
CA TYR A 203 -9.11 -2.45 15.63
C TYR A 203 -8.93 -2.17 17.13
N ALA A 204 -7.93 -1.35 17.48
CA ALA A 204 -7.51 -1.10 18.86
C ALA A 204 -8.51 -0.26 19.67
N GLY A 205 -9.28 0.61 19.00
CA GLY A 205 -10.40 1.32 19.59
C GLY A 205 -10.12 2.72 20.16
N ASP A 206 -11.21 3.48 20.18
CA ASP A 206 -11.55 4.81 20.72
C ASP A 206 -11.18 6.07 19.92
N ASP A 207 -9.94 6.26 19.47
CA ASP A 207 -9.55 7.53 18.80
C ASP A 207 -9.40 7.42 17.27
N LEU A 208 -10.36 8.00 16.55
CA LEU A 208 -10.38 8.09 15.08
C LEU A 208 -9.39 9.10 14.52
N THR A 209 -8.79 9.95 15.35
CA THR A 209 -7.80 10.93 14.93
C THR A 209 -6.63 10.24 14.24
N ARG A 210 -6.17 9.12 14.80
CA ARG A 210 -5.07 8.32 14.24
C ARG A 210 -5.43 7.72 12.89
N TYR A 211 -6.64 7.17 12.76
CA TYR A 211 -7.14 6.64 11.49
C TYR A 211 -7.20 7.74 10.42
N ASN A 212 -7.79 8.89 10.75
CA ASN A 212 -7.94 10.02 9.83
C ASN A 212 -6.58 10.57 9.37
N GLN A 213 -5.58 10.61 10.26
CA GLN A 213 -4.21 10.99 9.90
C GLN A 213 -3.59 10.03 8.88
N GLN A 214 -3.72 8.71 9.08
CA GLN A 214 -3.19 7.73 8.11
C GLN A 214 -3.92 7.82 6.77
N LEU A 215 -5.24 8.00 6.80
CA LEU A 215 -6.05 8.12 5.60
C LEU A 215 -5.72 9.40 4.81
N LEU A 216 -5.55 10.52 5.50
CA LEU A 216 -5.14 11.79 4.91
C LEU A 216 -3.72 11.69 4.33
N GLY A 217 -2.79 11.04 5.04
CA GLY A 217 -1.45 10.74 4.55
C GLY A 217 -1.46 9.94 3.24
N LEU A 218 -2.27 8.89 3.16
CA LEU A 218 -2.47 8.11 1.94
C LEU A 218 -3.04 8.97 0.80
N GLY A 219 -4.01 9.84 1.10
CA GLY A 219 -4.57 10.78 0.12
C GLY A 219 -3.52 11.72 -0.46
N ILE A 220 -2.69 12.33 0.39
CA ILE A 220 -1.58 13.20 -0.03
C ILE A 220 -0.57 12.42 -0.88
N PHE A 221 -0.22 11.21 -0.45
CA PHE A 221 0.72 10.35 -1.16
C PHE A 221 0.22 9.98 -2.56
N ILE A 222 -1.07 9.63 -2.70
CA ILE A 222 -1.70 9.37 -4.00
C ILE A 222 -1.61 10.58 -4.92
N LEU A 223 -1.93 11.78 -4.41
CA LEU A 223 -1.87 13.02 -5.19
C LEU A 223 -0.44 13.34 -5.62
N LEU A 224 0.55 13.10 -4.75
CA LEU A 224 1.96 13.28 -5.06
C LEU A 224 2.41 12.33 -6.16
N CYS A 225 2.07 11.03 -6.06
CA CYS A 225 2.38 10.06 -7.11
C CYS A 225 1.72 10.44 -8.45
N LEU A 226 0.44 10.85 -8.42
CA LEU A 226 -0.26 11.30 -9.63
C LEU A 226 0.42 12.54 -10.25
N ALA A 227 0.81 13.52 -9.44
CA ALA A 227 1.52 14.70 -9.92
C ALA A 227 2.86 14.32 -10.58
N LEU A 228 3.64 13.44 -9.94
CA LEU A 228 4.89 12.91 -10.49
C LEU A 228 4.67 12.19 -11.82
N THR A 229 3.64 11.34 -11.90
CA THR A 229 3.26 10.64 -13.14
C THR A 229 2.94 11.63 -14.26
N LEU A 230 2.13 12.66 -13.98
CA LEU A 230 1.77 13.66 -14.99
C LEU A 230 2.97 14.47 -15.47
N ILE A 231 3.93 14.78 -14.59
CA ILE A 231 5.19 15.43 -14.95
C ILE A 231 6.06 14.49 -15.80
N GLY A 232 6.19 13.22 -15.42
CA GLY A 232 6.97 12.20 -16.14
C GLY A 232 6.44 11.98 -17.57
N ILE A 233 5.14 11.77 -17.72
CA ILE A 233 4.49 11.58 -19.03
C ILE A 233 4.64 12.80 -19.95
N ARG A 234 4.68 14.02 -19.38
CA ARG A 234 4.91 15.26 -20.16
C ARG A 234 6.36 15.42 -20.61
N ARG A 235 7.32 14.95 -19.81
CA ARG A 235 8.77 15.11 -20.07
C ARG A 235 9.31 14.20 -21.16
N THR A 236 8.64 13.09 -21.48
CA THR A 236 9.04 12.20 -22.59
C THR A 236 8.74 12.89 -23.93
N ARG A 237 9.59 13.83 -24.34
CA ARG A 237 9.60 14.36 -25.72
C ARG A 237 10.31 13.34 -26.59
N TYR A 238 9.64 12.91 -27.67
CA TYR A 238 10.27 12.10 -28.69
C TYR A 238 11.35 12.94 -29.36
N GLU A 239 12.61 12.50 -29.30
CA GLU A 239 13.57 12.93 -30.32
C GLU A 239 12.97 12.54 -31.66
N SER A 240 12.79 13.55 -32.50
CA SER A 240 12.23 13.42 -33.84
C SER A 240 13.05 12.44 -34.66
N ILE A 241 12.38 11.39 -35.17
CA ILE A 241 12.86 10.63 -36.32
C ILE A 241 12.47 11.42 -37.57
#